data_AF-A0A1H9CI67-F1
#
_entry.id   AF-A0A1H9CI67-F1
#
_cell.length_a   1.000
_cell.length_b   1.000
_cell.length_c   1.000
_cell.angle_alpha   90.00
_cell.angle_beta   90.00
_cell.angle_gamma   90.00
#
_symmetry.space_group_name_H-M   'P 1'
#
loop_
_entity.id
_entity.type
_entity.pdbx_description
1 polymer ?
#
loop_
_entity_poly.entity_id
_entity_poly.type
_entity_poly.pdbx_seq_one_letter_code
_entity_poly.pdbx_strand_id
1 'polypeptide(L)' 'MSVEVSGAGVLLGFGSADPSTEERFDTTERHTYEGRALAVLRPTSAGKIRLTATAPGCDSVDVVVTVE' A
#
# COMPACT_ATOMS: atom_id res chain seq x y z
N MET A 1 1.96 3.00 -9.63
CA MET A 1 1.15 3.66 -8.58
C MET A 1 1.94 3.69 -7.30
N SER A 2 1.59 4.55 -6.34
CA SER A 2 2.35 4.70 -5.10
C SER A 2 1.42 4.68 -3.89
N VAL A 3 1.93 4.18 -2.77
CA VAL A 3 1.24 4.22 -1.47
C VAL A 3 2.09 4.94 -0.43
N GLU A 4 1.44 5.70 0.43
CA GLU A 4 2.04 6.26 1.64
C GLU A 4 1.29 5.71 2.85
N VAL A 5 2.03 5.30 3.90
CA VAL A 5 1.46 4.76 5.14
C VAL A 5 1.94 5.61 6.32
N SER A 6 1.00 6.05 7.15
CA SER A 6 1.27 6.83 8.36
C SER A 6 0.43 6.36 9.54
N GLY A 7 0.81 6.79 10.75
CA GLY A 7 0.10 6.47 11.98
C GLY A 7 0.61 5.18 12.65
N ALA A 8 -0.33 4.42 13.24
CA ALA A 8 -0.04 3.28 14.12
C ALA A 8 0.34 1.98 13.37
N GLY A 9 1.05 2.09 12.26
CA GLY A 9 1.43 0.94 11.44
C GLY A 9 2.40 1.27 10.33
N VAL A 10 2.86 0.22 9.65
CA VAL A 10 3.83 0.28 8.56
C VAL A 10 3.36 -0.53 7.36
N LEU A 11 3.87 -0.19 6.17
CA LEU A 11 3.78 -1.05 5.00
C LEU A 11 4.69 -2.26 5.21
N LEU A 12 4.11 -3.46 5.25
CA LEU A 12 4.86 -4.71 5.37
C LEU A 12 5.26 -5.27 4.01
N GLY A 13 4.42 -5.07 3.01
CA GLY A 13 4.69 -5.52 1.65
C GLY A 13 3.74 -4.91 0.63
N PHE A 14 4.21 -4.74 -0.61
CA PHE A 14 3.42 -4.23 -1.72
C PHE A 14 3.72 -5.00 -3.01
N GLY A 15 2.69 -5.59 -3.62
CA GLY A 15 2.83 -6.42 -4.82
C GLY A 15 1.58 -6.42 -5.70
N SER A 16 1.69 -6.92 -6.93
CA SER A 16 0.59 -6.96 -7.91
C SER A 16 0.21 -8.36 -8.40
N ALA A 17 0.96 -9.39 -7.98
CA ALA A 17 0.86 -10.76 -8.47
C ALA A 17 1.26 -10.97 -9.94
N ASP A 18 1.94 -10.01 -10.57
CA ASP A 18 2.66 -10.27 -11.82
C ASP A 18 3.75 -11.34 -11.58
N PRO A 19 3.67 -12.52 -12.20
CA PRO A 19 4.63 -13.59 -11.97
C PRO A 19 6.03 -13.29 -12.54
N SER A 20 6.16 -12.27 -13.38
CA SER A 20 7.40 -11.89 -14.06
C SER A 20 8.06 -10.63 -13.50
N THR A 21 7.48 -10.00 -12.47
CA THR A 21 8.02 -8.77 -11.89
C THR A 21 9.33 -9.01 -11.14
N GLU A 22 10.28 -8.09 -11.31
CA GLU A 22 11.51 -8.01 -10.52
C GLU A 22 11.42 -6.92 -9.42
N GLU A 23 10.27 -6.24 -9.31
CA GLU A 23 10.07 -5.17 -8.34
C GLU A 23 10.02 -5.73 -6.90
N ARG A 24 10.74 -5.06 -6.01
CA ARG A 24 10.85 -5.44 -4.60
C ARG A 24 9.53 -5.28 -3.84
N PHE A 25 9.30 -6.11 -2.83
CA PHE A 25 8.09 -6.05 -2.02
C PHE A 25 8.12 -4.97 -0.91
N ASP A 26 9.30 -4.45 -0.57
CA ASP A 26 9.51 -3.49 0.51
C ASP A 26 9.51 -2.02 0.04
N THR A 27 9.05 -1.76 -1.19
CA THR A 27 8.94 -0.42 -1.77
C THR A 27 7.51 0.10 -1.70
N THR A 28 7.37 1.43 -1.80
CA THR A 28 6.07 2.14 -1.81
C THR A 28 5.48 2.29 -3.20
N GLU A 29 6.21 1.92 -4.25
CA GLU A 29 5.77 1.99 -5.64
C GLU A 29 5.55 0.59 -6.20
N ARG A 30 4.54 0.47 -7.06
CA ARG A 30 4.20 -0.79 -7.73
C ARG A 30 3.46 -0.55 -9.05
N HIS A 31 3.82 -1.31 -10.07
CA HIS A 31 2.99 -1.49 -11.25
C HIS A 31 1.81 -2.41 -10.94
N THR A 32 0.61 -2.01 -11.32
CA THR A 32 -0.56 -2.88 -11.23
C THR A 32 -0.49 -3.98 -12.26
N TYR A 33 -1.06 -5.14 -11.96
CA TYR A 33 -1.24 -6.25 -12.88
C TYR A 33 -2.73 -6.58 -12.94
N GLU A 34 -3.28 -6.69 -14.15
CA GLU A 34 -4.73 -6.82 -14.36
C GLU A 34 -5.54 -5.73 -13.62
N GLY A 35 -4.99 -4.51 -13.60
CA GLY A 35 -5.58 -3.34 -12.94
C GLY A 35 -5.56 -3.38 -11.41
N ARG A 36 -4.78 -4.27 -10.78
CA ARG A 36 -4.76 -4.47 -9.32
C ARG A 36 -3.36 -4.44 -8.71
N ALA A 37 -3.30 -4.04 -7.44
CA ALA A 37 -2.16 -4.22 -6.55
C ALA A 37 -2.66 -4.45 -5.12
N LEU A 38 -1.83 -5.02 -4.25
CA LEU A 38 -2.13 -5.38 -2.87
C LEU A 38 -1.06 -4.81 -1.94
N ALA A 39 -1.46 -3.90 -1.07
CA ALA A 39 -0.65 -3.42 0.05
C ALA A 39 -1.01 -4.20 1.32
N VAL A 40 0.00 -4.69 2.03
CA VAL A 40 -0.13 -5.38 3.31
C VAL A 40 0.34 -4.45 4.42
N LEU A 41 -0.54 -4.16 5.37
CA LEU A 41 -0.25 -3.30 6.51
C LEU A 41 0.02 -4.14 7.76
N ARG A 42 1.01 -3.72 8.55
CA ARG A 42 1.28 -4.28 9.88
C ARG A 42 1.11 -3.21 10.95
N PRO A 43 0.20 -3.41 11.93
CA PRO A 43 0.12 -2.53 13.09
C PRO A 43 1.42 -2.51 13.89
N THR A 44 1.75 -1.35 14.46
CA THR A 44 2.88 -1.19 15.40
C THR A 44 2.42 -0.81 16.81
N SER A 45 1.20 -0.30 16.94
CA SER A 45 0.50 -0.05 18.21
C SER A 45 -1.00 -0.04 17.97
N ALA A 46 -1.81 0.02 19.03
CA ALA A 46 -3.21 0.41 18.91
C ALA A 46 -3.32 1.83 18.31
N GLY A 47 -4.38 2.09 17.57
CA GLY A 47 -4.63 3.37 16.91
C GLY A 47 -5.01 3.25 15.43
N LYS A 48 -4.90 4.36 14.69
CA LYS A 48 -5.28 4.44 13.28
C LYS A 48 -4.06 4.33 12.38
N ILE A 49 -4.16 3.49 11.36
CA ILE A 49 -3.24 3.43 10.23
C ILE A 49 -3.93 4.11 9.05
N ARG A 50 -3.30 5.12 8.45
CA ARG A 50 -3.77 5.74 7.21
C ARG A 50 -2.89 5.28 6.07
N LEU A 51 -3.52 4.78 5.00
CA LEU A 51 -2.90 4.56 3.70
C LEU A 51 -3.47 5.54 2.68
N THR A 52 -2.61 6.23 1.95
CA THR A 52 -2.97 7.06 0.81
C THR A 52 -2.44 6.42 -0.46
N ALA A 53 -3.32 6.11 -1.41
CA ALA A 53 -2.95 5.57 -2.72
C ALA A 53 -3.03 6.66 -3.80
N THR A 54 -2.00 6.73 -4.65
CA THR A 54 -1.91 7.70 -5.75
C THR A 54 -1.50 7.04 -7.05
N ALA A 55 -1.98 7.57 -8.18
CA ALA A 55 -1.57 7.16 -9.51
C ALA A 55 -1.70 8.33 -10.50
N PRO A 56 -0.86 8.40 -11.54
CA PRO A 56 -0.98 9.43 -12.57
C PRO A 56 -2.37 9.43 -13.21
N GLY A 57 -3.02 10.60 -13.25
CA GLY A 57 -4.36 10.76 -13.85
C GLY A 57 -5.53 10.27 -12.99
N CYS A 58 -5.27 9.84 -11.74
CA CYS A 58 -6.31 9.46 -10.79
C CYS A 58 -6.33 10.39 -9.58
N ASP A 59 -7.53 10.62 -9.03
CA ASP A 59 -7.65 11.24 -7.71
C ASP A 59 -7.02 10.33 -6.65
N SER A 60 -6.45 10.95 -5.61
CA SER A 60 -5.87 10.21 -4.48
C SER A 60 -6.97 9.64 -3.60
N VAL A 61 -6.74 8.44 -3.05
CA VAL A 61 -7.70 7.75 -2.19
C VAL A 61 -7.07 7.44 -0.83
N ASP A 62 -7.79 7.77 0.23
CA ASP A 62 -7.42 7.45 1.60
C ASP A 62 -8.21 6.26 2.14
N VAL A 63 -7.52 5.36 2.82
CA VAL A 63 -8.09 4.26 3.61
C VAL A 63 -7.57 4.37 5.04
N VAL A 64 -8.47 4.22 6.02
CA VAL A 64 -8.11 4.19 7.44
C VAL A 64 -8.49 2.84 8.03
N VAL A 65 -7.52 2.19 8.67
CA VAL A 65 -7.71 0.96 9.45
C VAL A 65 -7.52 1.29 10.93
N THR A 66 -8.50 0.90 11.75
CA THR A 66 -8.42 1.06 13.21
C THR A 66 -7.97 -0.26 13.84
N VAL A 67 -7.00 -0.16 14.75
CA VAL A 67 -6.46 -1.27 15.52
C VAL A 67 -6.74 -1.00 17.00
N GLU A 68 -7.32 -1.99 17.68
CA GLU A 68 -7.67 -1.95 19.12
C GLU A 68 -6.74 -2.86 19.93
#